data_AF-A0A370F2W0-F1
#
_entry.id   AF-A0A370F2W0-F1
#
_cell.length_a   1.000
_cell.length_b   1.000
_cell.length_c   1.000
_cell.angle_alpha   90.00
_cell.angle_beta   90.00
_cell.angle_gamma   90.00
#
_symmetry.space_group_name_H-M   'P 1'
#
loop_
_entity.id
_entity.type
_entity.pdbx_description
1 polymer ?
#
loop_
_entity_poly.entity_id
_entity_poly.type
_entity_poly.pdbx_seq_one_letter_code
_entity_poly.pdbx_strand_id
1 'polypeptide(L)'
;MQRRIATYVYANDPILQAGVMSQLRQRPEIWLVDDADLDDAEIAVVAADTLDDEVTRTLRALQRGGVPQTMLVLGTIEGNTVVTAAEIGVRGLVRRSEASPETLVHTIARVASGEGIVPSDLLAVLLGQVGRLQRQVLAPRGLQFSGLSEREVEVLRLVAEGQDTAEIARTLNYSERTVKNVLHDVTTRLQLRNRSHAVAYAMREGLI
;
A
#
# COMPACT_ATOMS: atom_id res chain seq x y z
N MET A 1 -0.42 11.67 -28.73
CA MET A 1 0.62 10.65 -28.51
C MET A 1 0.26 9.90 -27.24
N GLN A 2 0.17 8.57 -27.30
CA GLN A 2 -0.11 7.74 -26.12
C GLN A 2 1.18 7.73 -25.26
N ARG A 3 1.07 8.10 -23.98
CA ARG A 3 2.21 8.11 -23.05
C ARG A 3 2.72 6.68 -22.90
N ARG A 4 4.04 6.49 -23.06
CA ARG A 4 4.70 5.20 -22.77
C ARG A 4 5.02 5.12 -21.29
N ILE A 5 4.90 3.93 -20.71
CA ILE A 5 5.19 3.66 -19.31
C ILE A 5 6.61 3.09 -19.23
N ALA A 6 7.50 3.82 -18.57
CA ALA A 6 8.87 3.36 -18.32
C ALA A 6 8.84 2.16 -17.37
N THR A 7 9.23 0.99 -17.87
CA THR A 7 9.03 -0.30 -17.22
C THR A 7 10.34 -1.06 -17.12
N TYR A 8 10.80 -1.29 -15.90
CA TYR A 8 11.92 -2.18 -15.60
C TYR A 8 11.42 -3.62 -15.47
N VAL A 9 12.20 -4.59 -15.96
CA VAL A 9 11.85 -6.02 -15.86
C VAL A 9 13.00 -6.79 -15.22
N TYR A 10 12.69 -7.49 -14.14
CA TYR A 10 13.59 -8.43 -13.50
C TYR A 10 12.94 -9.80 -13.42
N ALA A 11 13.70 -10.86 -13.69
CA ALA A 11 13.30 -12.20 -13.30
C ALA A 11 14.47 -12.93 -12.63
N ASN A 12 14.16 -13.88 -11.76
CA ASN A 12 15.18 -14.68 -11.08
C ASN A 12 15.80 -15.77 -11.98
N ASP A 13 15.29 -15.97 -13.19
CA ASP A 13 15.91 -16.83 -14.20
C ASP A 13 15.92 -16.18 -15.61
N PRO A 14 16.95 -16.45 -16.44
CA PRO A 14 17.10 -15.81 -17.75
C PRO A 14 15.98 -16.14 -18.76
N ILE A 15 15.37 -17.32 -18.66
CA ILE A 15 14.31 -17.74 -19.59
C ILE A 15 13.04 -16.96 -19.31
N LEU A 16 12.67 -16.83 -18.03
CA LEU A 16 11.54 -16.03 -17.60
C LEU A 16 11.75 -14.55 -17.91
N GLN A 17 12.96 -14.02 -17.69
CA GLN A 17 13.29 -12.63 -18.05
C GLN A 17 13.11 -12.40 -19.55
N ALA A 18 13.70 -13.25 -20.39
CA ALA A 18 13.55 -13.16 -21.84
C ALA A 18 12.09 -13.30 -22.28
N GLY A 19 11.32 -14.19 -21.62
CA GLY A 19 9.90 -14.38 -21.87
C GLY A 19 9.07 -13.14 -21.59
N VAL A 20 9.20 -12.54 -20.40
CA VAL A 20 8.47 -11.32 -20.02
C VAL A 20 8.89 -10.15 -20.92
N MET A 21 10.20 -9.96 -21.14
CA MET A 21 10.69 -8.91 -22.04
C MET A 21 10.14 -9.08 -23.47
N SER A 22 10.08 -10.30 -24.00
CA SER A 22 9.54 -10.57 -25.34
C SER A 22 8.07 -10.16 -25.46
N GLN A 23 7.25 -10.43 -24.44
CA GLN A 23 5.83 -10.04 -24.42
C GLN A 23 5.63 -8.51 -24.40
N LEU A 24 6.52 -7.78 -23.72
CA LEU A 24 6.41 -6.33 -23.54
C LEU A 24 7.10 -5.51 -24.64
N ARG A 25 8.18 -6.00 -25.24
CA ARG A 25 9.02 -5.25 -26.19
C ARG A 25 8.26 -4.77 -27.44
N GLN A 26 7.25 -5.50 -27.86
CA GLN A 26 6.45 -5.16 -29.05
C GLN A 26 5.29 -4.21 -28.75
N ARG A 27 5.13 -3.79 -27.49
CA ARG A 27 3.95 -3.04 -27.04
C ARG A 27 4.20 -1.53 -27.11
N PRO A 28 3.43 -0.77 -27.91
CA PRO A 28 3.67 0.66 -28.08
C PRO A 28 3.45 1.49 -26.82
N GLU A 29 2.74 0.95 -25.83
CA GLU A 29 2.47 1.55 -24.52
C GLU A 29 3.62 1.39 -23.52
N ILE A 30 4.56 0.48 -23.76
CA ILE A 30 5.62 0.13 -22.83
C ILE A 30 6.97 0.62 -23.36
N TRP A 31 7.75 1.24 -22.48
CA TRP A 31 9.15 1.54 -22.74
C TRP A 31 10.00 0.73 -21.76
N LEU A 32 10.71 -0.29 -22.26
CA LEU A 32 11.59 -1.10 -21.42
C LEU A 32 12.84 -0.29 -21.02
N VAL A 33 13.13 -0.29 -19.73
CA VAL A 33 14.25 0.41 -19.11
C VAL A 33 15.30 -0.62 -18.71
N ASP A 34 16.57 -0.31 -18.97
CA ASP A 34 17.71 -1.14 -18.59
C ASP A 34 18.17 -0.81 -17.15
N ASP A 35 18.96 -1.70 -16.53
CA ASP A 35 19.44 -1.55 -15.14
C ASP A 35 20.13 -0.21 -14.86
N ALA A 36 20.81 0.36 -15.87
CA ALA A 36 21.54 1.63 -15.75
C ALA A 36 20.61 2.84 -15.59
N ASP A 37 19.37 2.73 -16.07
CA ASP A 37 18.39 3.80 -16.12
C ASP A 37 17.21 3.51 -15.16
N LEU A 38 17.42 2.66 -14.14
CA LEU A 38 16.37 2.22 -13.21
C LEU A 38 15.63 3.38 -12.54
N ASP A 39 16.31 4.51 -12.32
CA ASP A 39 15.72 5.72 -11.73
C ASP A 39 14.62 6.34 -12.62
N ASP A 40 14.63 6.07 -13.92
CA ASP A 40 13.60 6.50 -14.86
C ASP A 40 12.39 5.56 -14.89
N ALA A 41 12.45 4.39 -14.22
CA ALA A 41 11.37 3.41 -14.23
C ALA A 41 10.17 3.89 -13.39
N GLU A 42 9.00 3.96 -14.02
CA GLU A 42 7.72 4.21 -13.35
C GLU A 42 7.22 2.95 -12.61
N ILE A 43 7.60 1.78 -13.13
CA ILE A 43 7.17 0.49 -12.58
C ILE A 43 8.25 -0.57 -12.80
N ALA A 44 8.44 -1.42 -11.79
CA ALA A 44 9.20 -2.65 -11.92
C ALA A 44 8.27 -3.87 -12.02
N VAL A 45 8.48 -4.71 -13.02
CA VAL A 45 7.87 -6.03 -13.17
C VAL A 45 8.87 -7.08 -12.71
N VAL A 46 8.55 -7.75 -11.60
CA VAL A 46 9.37 -8.82 -11.04
C VAL A 46 8.69 -10.15 -11.31
N ALA A 47 9.34 -11.02 -12.07
CA ALA A 47 8.83 -12.34 -12.42
C ALA A 47 9.62 -13.44 -11.70
N ALA A 48 8.92 -14.39 -11.08
CA ALA A 48 9.54 -15.53 -10.41
C ALA A 48 8.59 -16.74 -10.38
N ASP A 49 9.09 -17.90 -9.94
CA ASP A 49 8.22 -19.05 -9.70
C ASP A 49 7.44 -18.90 -8.40
N THR A 50 8.11 -18.52 -7.31
CA THR A 50 7.52 -18.28 -5.98
C THR A 50 8.06 -16.97 -5.40
N LEU A 51 7.45 -16.49 -4.31
CA LEU A 51 7.95 -15.35 -3.54
C LEU A 51 8.88 -15.84 -2.42
N ASP A 52 10.15 -16.06 -2.75
CA ASP A 52 11.18 -16.48 -1.81
C ASP A 52 11.98 -15.30 -1.22
N ASP A 53 13.01 -15.61 -0.42
CA ASP A 53 13.89 -14.63 0.22
C ASP A 53 14.74 -13.82 -0.79
N GLU A 54 15.06 -14.39 -1.96
CA GLU A 54 15.80 -13.69 -2.99
C GLU A 54 14.91 -12.65 -3.67
N VAL A 55 13.73 -13.07 -4.14
CA VAL A 55 12.73 -12.17 -4.75
C VAL A 55 12.33 -11.07 -3.76
N THR A 56 12.13 -11.43 -2.49
CA THR A 56 11.82 -10.46 -1.42
C THR A 56 12.93 -9.43 -1.23
N ARG A 57 14.21 -9.84 -1.29
CA ARG A 57 15.35 -8.91 -1.21
C ARG A 57 15.38 -7.98 -2.41
N THR A 58 15.13 -8.49 -3.61
CA THR A 58 15.07 -7.68 -4.83
C THR A 58 13.95 -6.65 -4.78
N LEU A 59 12.73 -7.04 -4.38
CA LEU A 59 11.61 -6.12 -4.24
C LEU A 59 11.92 -4.97 -3.27
N ARG A 60 12.50 -5.30 -2.10
CA ARG A 60 12.91 -4.28 -1.13
C ARG A 60 14.03 -3.38 -1.64
N ALA A 61 14.94 -3.91 -2.46
CA ALA A 61 16.00 -3.12 -3.09
C ALA A 61 15.42 -2.11 -4.10
N LEU A 62 14.50 -2.56 -4.97
CA LEU A 62 13.82 -1.71 -5.95
C LEU A 62 13.05 -0.56 -5.28
N GLN A 63 12.36 -0.84 -4.17
CA GLN A 63 11.64 0.21 -3.43
C GLN A 63 12.57 1.22 -2.76
N ARG A 64 13.71 0.78 -2.23
CA ARG A 64 14.73 1.71 -1.69
C ARG A 64 15.43 2.51 -2.78
N GLY A 65 15.54 1.95 -3.98
CA GLY A 65 16.06 2.61 -5.18
C GLY A 65 15.12 3.66 -5.77
N GLY A 66 13.91 3.84 -5.23
CA GLY A 66 13.00 4.90 -5.67
C GLY A 66 12.04 4.50 -6.79
N VAL A 67 12.02 3.23 -7.21
CA VAL A 67 11.00 2.77 -8.16
C VAL A 67 9.62 2.85 -7.49
N PRO A 68 8.68 3.67 -8.00
CA PRO A 68 7.51 4.06 -7.23
C PRO A 68 6.46 2.95 -7.18
N GLN A 69 6.38 2.10 -8.20
CA GLN A 69 5.40 1.03 -8.29
C GLN A 69 6.07 -0.31 -8.61
N THR A 70 5.61 -1.40 -8.00
CA THR A 70 6.12 -2.75 -8.28
C THR A 70 4.98 -3.73 -8.52
N MET A 71 5.13 -4.58 -9.52
CA MET A 71 4.23 -5.68 -9.85
C MET A 71 4.98 -7.01 -9.81
N LEU A 72 4.31 -8.06 -9.34
CA LEU A 72 4.79 -9.43 -9.34
C LEU A 72 4.07 -10.30 -10.36
N VAL A 73 4.84 -11.13 -11.07
CA VAL A 73 4.33 -12.24 -11.89
C VAL A 73 4.85 -13.54 -11.29
N LEU A 74 3.96 -14.36 -10.71
CA LEU A 74 4.35 -15.58 -10.00
C LEU A 74 3.80 -16.84 -10.65
N GLY A 75 4.62 -17.89 -10.74
CA GLY A 75 4.20 -19.23 -11.16
C GLY A 75 3.24 -19.88 -10.16
N THR A 76 3.62 -19.84 -8.89
CA THR A 76 2.92 -20.43 -7.76
C THR A 76 2.66 -19.34 -6.72
N ILE A 77 1.42 -19.24 -6.25
CA ILE A 77 1.01 -18.30 -5.20
C ILE A 77 0.54 -19.11 -4.00
N GLU A 78 1.26 -18.98 -2.89
CA GLU A 78 0.93 -19.63 -1.63
C GLU A 78 0.04 -18.72 -0.76
N GLY A 79 -0.53 -19.29 0.31
CA GLY A 79 -1.54 -18.60 1.11
C GLY A 79 -1.07 -17.30 1.78
N ASN A 80 0.24 -17.16 2.08
CA ASN A 80 0.81 -15.95 2.65
C ASN A 80 1.40 -14.99 1.60
N THR A 81 1.59 -15.43 0.36
CA THR A 81 2.30 -14.68 -0.68
C THR A 81 1.68 -13.30 -0.90
N VAL A 82 0.35 -13.22 -0.91
CA VAL A 82 -0.37 -11.98 -1.15
C VAL A 82 -0.16 -10.98 -0.01
N VAL A 83 -0.13 -11.47 1.24
CA VAL A 83 0.12 -10.64 2.42
C VAL A 83 1.56 -10.14 2.40
N THR A 84 2.53 -11.04 2.20
CA THR A 84 3.95 -10.70 2.12
C THR A 84 4.21 -9.68 0.99
N ALA A 85 3.60 -9.86 -0.18
CA ALA A 85 3.70 -8.92 -1.30
C ALA A 85 3.13 -7.54 -0.91
N ALA A 86 1.96 -7.51 -0.27
CA ALA A 86 1.34 -6.27 0.20
C ALA A 86 2.18 -5.56 1.29
N GLU A 87 2.80 -6.31 2.22
CA GLU A 87 3.69 -5.78 3.26
C GLU A 87 4.96 -5.16 2.69
N ILE A 88 5.50 -5.76 1.62
CA ILE A 88 6.63 -5.16 0.91
C ILE A 88 6.14 -3.88 0.23
N GLY A 89 4.92 -3.85 -0.32
CA GLY A 89 4.37 -2.69 -1.02
C GLY A 89 4.21 -2.93 -2.52
N VAL A 90 4.14 -4.21 -2.92
CA VAL A 90 3.76 -4.61 -4.28
C VAL A 90 2.32 -4.18 -4.54
N ARG A 91 2.10 -3.59 -5.71
CA ARG A 91 0.81 -3.01 -6.13
C ARG A 91 0.11 -3.84 -7.19
N GLY A 92 0.83 -4.72 -7.88
CA GLY A 92 0.24 -5.68 -8.82
C GLY A 92 0.68 -7.11 -8.53
N LEU A 93 -0.23 -8.07 -8.60
CA LEU A 93 0.07 -9.49 -8.56
C LEU A 93 -0.66 -10.17 -9.72
N VAL A 94 0.07 -10.91 -10.54
CA VAL A 94 -0.46 -11.64 -11.69
C VAL A 94 0.05 -13.08 -11.64
N ARG A 95 -0.82 -14.04 -11.92
CA ARG A 95 -0.37 -15.43 -12.12
C ARG A 95 0.34 -15.55 -13.45
N ARG A 96 1.47 -16.25 -13.48
CA ARG A 96 2.19 -16.52 -14.73
C ARG A 96 1.31 -17.24 -15.76
N SER A 97 0.37 -18.09 -15.33
CA SER A 97 -0.60 -18.75 -16.20
C SER A 97 -1.61 -17.79 -16.86
N GLU A 98 -1.81 -16.61 -16.28
CA GLU A 98 -2.73 -15.56 -16.75
C GLU A 98 -1.97 -14.39 -17.42
N ALA A 99 -0.64 -14.41 -17.39
CA ALA A 99 0.25 -13.37 -17.89
C ALA A 99 0.38 -13.40 -19.42
N SER A 100 -0.73 -13.14 -20.11
CA SER A 100 -0.70 -12.78 -21.53
C SER A 100 -0.16 -11.36 -21.73
N PRO A 101 0.29 -11.01 -22.94
CA PRO A 101 0.80 -9.67 -23.19
C PRO A 101 -0.24 -8.57 -22.91
N GLU A 102 -1.49 -8.83 -23.27
CA GLU A 102 -2.60 -7.89 -23.04
C GLU A 102 -2.87 -7.71 -21.54
N THR A 103 -2.87 -8.80 -20.77
CA THR A 103 -3.02 -8.76 -19.31
C THR A 103 -1.86 -7.99 -18.67
N LEU A 104 -0.62 -8.24 -19.10
CA LEU A 104 0.55 -7.55 -18.57
C LEU A 104 0.50 -6.06 -18.85
N VAL A 105 0.24 -5.64 -20.09
CA VAL A 105 0.11 -4.21 -20.44
C VAL A 105 -1.02 -3.55 -19.66
N HIS A 106 -2.19 -4.20 -19.59
CA HIS A 106 -3.32 -3.67 -18.83
C HIS A 106 -2.99 -3.51 -17.34
N THR A 107 -2.34 -4.50 -16.74
CA THR A 107 -1.97 -4.47 -15.32
C THR A 107 -0.90 -3.41 -15.06
N ILE A 108 0.12 -3.33 -15.91
CA ILE A 108 1.17 -2.30 -15.84
C ILE A 108 0.55 -0.89 -15.88
N ALA A 109 -0.38 -0.64 -16.80
CA ALA A 109 -1.05 0.65 -16.91
C ALA A 109 -1.81 1.05 -15.64
N ARG A 110 -2.56 0.11 -15.05
CA ARG A 110 -3.33 0.36 -13.82
C ARG A 110 -2.44 0.54 -12.59
N VAL A 111 -1.38 -0.26 -12.48
CA VAL A 111 -0.42 -0.13 -11.38
C VAL A 111 0.35 1.19 -11.50
N ALA A 112 0.73 1.61 -12.71
CA ALA A 112 1.36 2.90 -12.95
C ALA A 112 0.45 4.09 -12.60
N SER A 113 -0.88 3.94 -12.71
CA SER A 113 -1.85 4.93 -12.22
C SER A 113 -2.14 4.85 -10.71
N GLY A 114 -1.43 3.99 -9.97
CA GLY A 114 -1.55 3.84 -8.52
C GLY A 114 -2.64 2.87 -8.06
N GLU A 115 -3.23 2.09 -8.97
CA GLU A 115 -4.23 1.08 -8.59
C GLU A 115 -3.58 -0.21 -8.08
N GLY A 116 -4.24 -0.83 -7.10
CA GLY A 116 -3.89 -2.16 -6.62
C GLY A 116 -4.56 -3.26 -7.44
N ILE A 117 -3.78 -4.19 -8.01
CA ILE A 117 -4.27 -5.33 -8.79
C ILE A 117 -3.86 -6.63 -8.12
N VAL A 118 -4.84 -7.47 -7.81
CA VAL A 118 -4.63 -8.81 -7.24
C VAL A 118 -5.70 -9.74 -7.83
N PRO A 119 -5.40 -11.02 -8.07
CA PRO A 119 -6.40 -11.97 -8.54
C PRO A 119 -7.59 -12.07 -7.56
N SER A 120 -8.79 -12.25 -8.10
CA SER A 120 -10.05 -12.13 -7.34
C SER A 120 -10.18 -13.13 -6.19
N ASP A 121 -9.68 -14.36 -6.36
CA ASP A 121 -9.65 -15.40 -5.33
C ASP A 121 -8.67 -15.08 -4.19
N LEU A 122 -7.63 -14.29 -4.47
CA LEU A 122 -6.64 -13.84 -3.50
C LEU A 122 -7.09 -12.57 -2.76
N LEU A 123 -8.00 -11.79 -3.34
CA LEU A 123 -8.61 -10.64 -2.68
C LEU A 123 -9.37 -11.04 -1.41
N ALA A 124 -10.10 -12.16 -1.44
CA ALA A 124 -10.79 -12.68 -0.25
C ALA A 124 -9.80 -13.04 0.88
N VAL A 125 -8.63 -13.58 0.54
CA VAL A 125 -7.56 -13.89 1.51
C VAL A 125 -7.04 -12.61 2.14
N LEU A 126 -6.75 -11.58 1.35
CA LEU A 126 -6.31 -10.26 1.85
C LEU A 126 -7.32 -9.63 2.79
N LEU A 127 -8.60 -9.55 2.38
CA LEU A 127 -9.67 -9.00 3.21
C LEU A 127 -9.85 -9.80 4.50
N GLY A 128 -9.69 -11.12 4.44
CA GLY A 128 -9.69 -11.99 5.63
C GLY A 128 -8.57 -11.63 6.62
N GLN A 129 -7.35 -11.37 6.12
CA GLN A 129 -6.21 -11.00 6.97
C GLN A 129 -6.37 -9.60 7.57
N VAL A 130 -6.86 -8.63 6.80
CA VAL A 130 -7.25 -7.31 7.31
C VAL A 130 -8.28 -7.46 8.43
N GLY A 131 -9.33 -8.26 8.22
CA GLY A 131 -10.33 -8.53 9.25
C GLY A 131 -9.75 -9.19 10.52
N ARG A 132 -8.75 -10.07 10.37
CA ARG A 132 -8.04 -10.67 11.50
C ARG A 132 -7.19 -9.66 12.26
N LEU A 133 -6.43 -8.80 11.58
CA LEU A 133 -5.65 -7.73 12.21
C LEU A 133 -6.56 -6.80 13.03
N GLN A 134 -7.70 -6.41 12.46
CA GLN A 134 -8.69 -5.60 13.17
C GLN A 134 -9.18 -6.30 14.43
N ARG A 135 -9.61 -7.57 14.35
CA ARG A 135 -10.20 -8.29 15.50
C ARG A 135 -9.19 -8.73 16.56
N GLN A 136 -7.98 -9.10 16.16
CA GLN A 136 -7.00 -9.74 17.04
C GLN A 136 -5.96 -8.78 17.59
N VAL A 137 -5.69 -7.66 16.91
CA VAL A 137 -4.63 -6.72 17.28
C VAL A 137 -5.20 -5.35 17.65
N LEU A 138 -6.04 -4.78 16.80
CA LEU A 138 -6.50 -3.39 16.95
C LEU A 138 -7.68 -3.28 17.93
N ALA A 139 -8.73 -4.07 17.73
CA ALA A 139 -9.94 -4.04 18.57
C ALA A 139 -9.68 -4.34 20.06
N PRO A 140 -8.81 -5.30 20.45
CA PRO A 140 -8.46 -5.50 21.87
C PRO A 140 -7.77 -4.29 22.51
N ARG A 141 -7.18 -3.40 21.69
CA ARG A 141 -6.57 -2.13 22.12
C ARG A 141 -7.53 -0.95 21.98
N GLY A 142 -8.78 -1.19 21.55
CA GLY A 142 -9.75 -0.15 21.25
C GLY A 142 -9.38 0.72 20.04
N LEU A 143 -8.49 0.24 19.16
CA LEU A 143 -7.99 0.97 18.01
C LEU A 143 -8.70 0.58 16.72
N GLN A 144 -8.79 1.53 15.80
CA GLN A 144 -9.13 1.31 14.40
C GLN A 144 -7.86 1.26 13.55
N PHE A 145 -7.98 0.99 12.24
CA PHE A 145 -6.83 0.98 11.32
C PHE A 145 -6.05 2.30 11.28
N SER A 146 -6.73 3.41 11.58
CA SER A 146 -6.12 4.73 11.74
C SER A 146 -5.26 4.89 13.00
N GLY A 147 -5.16 3.87 13.86
CA GLY A 147 -4.49 3.98 15.14
C GLY A 147 -5.19 4.92 16.14
N LEU A 148 -6.40 5.36 15.82
CA LEU A 148 -7.28 6.13 16.68
C LEU A 148 -8.41 5.23 17.20
N SER A 149 -8.82 5.48 18.43
CA SER A 149 -10.05 4.95 19.04
C SER A 149 -11.24 5.83 18.68
N GLU A 150 -12.46 5.30 18.83
CA GLU A 150 -13.69 6.06 18.60
C GLU A 150 -13.74 7.36 19.42
N ARG A 151 -13.31 7.30 20.69
CA ARG A 151 -13.24 8.46 21.59
C ARG A 151 -12.27 9.52 21.09
N GLU A 152 -11.12 9.11 20.55
CA GLU A 152 -10.14 10.05 20.02
C GLU A 152 -10.64 10.70 18.73
N VAL A 153 -11.31 9.95 17.86
CA VAL A 153 -11.97 10.49 16.65
C VAL A 153 -13.04 11.51 17.02
N GLU A 154 -13.87 11.22 18.02
CA GLU A 154 -14.92 12.12 18.49
C GLU A 154 -14.35 13.45 19.02
N VAL A 155 -13.28 13.39 19.83
CA VAL A 155 -12.58 14.59 20.29
C VAL A 155 -11.99 15.39 19.11
N LEU A 156 -11.33 14.72 18.16
CA LEU A 156 -10.74 15.41 16.99
C LEU A 156 -11.79 16.03 16.08
N ARG A 157 -12.98 15.42 15.96
CA ARG A 157 -14.12 15.97 15.20
C ARG A 157 -14.57 17.30 15.78
N LEU A 158 -14.78 17.37 17.10
CA LEU A 158 -15.21 18.61 17.77
C LEU A 158 -14.12 19.70 17.69
N VAL A 159 -12.83 19.31 17.73
CA VAL A 159 -11.74 20.27 17.48
C VAL A 159 -11.78 20.80 16.05
N ALA A 160 -12.08 19.95 15.06
CA ALA A 160 -12.20 20.36 13.66
C ALA A 160 -13.41 21.30 13.42
N GLU A 161 -14.48 21.12 14.19
CA GLU A 161 -15.64 22.03 14.24
C GLU A 161 -15.33 23.37 14.93
N GLY A 162 -14.13 23.53 15.50
CA GLY A 162 -13.67 24.77 16.12
C GLY A 162 -13.93 24.86 17.62
N GLN A 163 -14.41 23.80 18.27
CA GLN A 163 -14.67 23.81 19.70
C GLN A 163 -13.38 23.88 20.53
N ASP A 164 -13.43 24.62 21.64
CA ASP A 164 -12.35 24.63 22.62
C ASP A 164 -12.42 23.43 23.58
N THR A 165 -11.40 23.25 24.44
CA THR A 165 -11.37 22.08 25.34
C THR A 165 -12.50 22.07 26.38
N ALA A 166 -13.05 23.23 26.75
CA ALA A 166 -14.13 23.34 27.73
C ALA A 166 -15.50 23.05 27.07
N GLU A 167 -15.69 23.48 25.82
CA GLU A 167 -16.82 23.09 24.98
C GLU A 167 -16.83 21.58 24.73
N ILE A 168 -15.71 21.00 24.30
CA ILE A 168 -15.58 19.56 24.08
C ILE A 168 -15.85 18.78 25.37
N ALA A 169 -15.30 19.25 26.50
CA ALA A 169 -15.51 18.63 27.80
C ALA A 169 -17.00 18.61 28.18
N ARG A 170 -17.73 19.69 27.93
CA ARG A 170 -19.19 19.73 28.15
C ARG A 170 -19.94 18.81 27.20
N THR A 171 -19.62 18.85 25.90
CA THR A 171 -20.27 18.02 24.87
C THR A 171 -20.12 16.53 25.17
N LEU A 172 -18.94 16.10 25.60
CA LEU A 172 -18.62 14.69 25.86
C LEU A 172 -18.78 14.26 27.32
N ASN A 173 -19.29 15.14 28.20
CA ASN A 173 -19.37 14.91 29.65
C ASN A 173 -18.03 14.48 30.28
N TYR A 174 -16.93 15.10 29.87
CA TYR A 174 -15.58 14.88 30.38
C TYR A 174 -15.06 16.08 31.16
N SER A 175 -13.92 15.91 31.83
CA SER A 175 -13.15 17.04 32.35
C SER A 175 -12.28 17.65 31.25
N GLU A 176 -11.98 18.95 31.30
CA GLU A 176 -11.00 19.57 30.38
C GLU A 176 -9.65 18.85 30.41
N ARG A 177 -9.22 18.37 31.59
CA ARG A 177 -7.99 17.60 31.75
C ARG A 177 -8.04 16.33 30.92
N THR A 178 -9.19 15.64 30.90
CA THR A 178 -9.39 14.44 30.10
C THR A 178 -9.28 14.74 28.61
N VAL A 179 -9.89 15.82 28.12
CA VAL A 179 -9.78 16.24 26.71
C VAL A 179 -8.33 16.56 26.35
N LYS A 180 -7.62 17.31 27.21
CA LYS A 180 -6.20 17.63 27.02
C LYS A 180 -5.34 16.36 26.98
N ASN A 181 -5.61 15.38 27.84
CA ASN A 181 -4.92 14.10 27.85
C ASN A 181 -5.17 13.31 26.56
N VAL A 182 -6.42 13.23 26.09
CA VAL A 182 -6.75 12.55 24.82
C VAL A 182 -5.96 13.17 23.66
N LEU A 183 -5.96 14.50 23.54
CA LEU A 183 -5.21 15.19 22.50
C LEU A 183 -3.69 14.95 22.64
N HIS A 184 -3.17 14.97 23.86
CA HIS A 184 -1.77 14.68 24.13
C HIS A 184 -1.40 13.24 23.72
N ASP A 185 -2.17 12.26 24.18
CA ASP A 185 -1.95 10.83 23.90
C ASP A 185 -1.96 10.55 22.40
N VAL A 186 -2.91 11.14 21.66
CA VAL A 186 -2.96 11.06 20.19
C VAL A 186 -1.71 11.64 19.56
N THR A 187 -1.32 12.87 19.94
CA THR A 187 -0.14 13.52 19.35
C THR A 187 1.14 12.76 19.65
N THR A 188 1.30 12.24 20.87
CA THR A 188 2.48 11.47 21.28
C THR A 188 2.52 10.12 20.58
N ARG A 189 1.41 9.37 20.60
CA ARG A 189 1.34 8.00 20.06
C ARG A 189 1.51 7.96 18.55
N LEU A 190 0.98 8.96 17.83
CA LEU A 190 1.07 9.07 16.37
C LEU A 190 2.21 9.99 15.90
N GLN A 191 3.09 10.44 16.81
CA GLN A 191 4.22 11.34 16.51
C GLN A 191 3.81 12.61 15.74
N LEU A 192 2.66 13.18 16.10
CA LEU A 192 2.11 14.38 15.49
C LEU A 192 2.61 15.64 16.21
N ARG A 193 2.79 16.71 15.45
CA ARG A 193 3.45 17.94 15.92
C ARG A 193 2.61 18.76 16.88
N ASN A 194 1.29 18.79 16.66
CA ASN A 194 0.35 19.59 17.43
C ASN A 194 -1.10 19.15 17.14
N ARG A 195 -2.07 19.76 17.83
CA ARG A 195 -3.50 19.47 17.67
C ARG A 195 -4.00 19.66 16.23
N SER A 196 -3.48 20.67 15.51
CA SER A 196 -3.86 20.92 14.12
C SER A 196 -3.35 19.83 13.18
N HIS A 197 -2.14 19.30 13.45
CA HIS A 197 -1.63 18.13 12.75
C HIS A 197 -2.49 16.89 13.05
N ALA A 198 -3.00 16.72 14.28
CA ALA A 198 -3.93 15.64 14.62
C ALA A 198 -5.26 15.71 13.86
N VAL A 199 -5.85 16.91 13.73
CA VAL A 199 -7.04 17.12 12.90
C VAL A 199 -6.75 16.83 11.42
N ALA A 200 -5.64 17.36 10.88
CA ALA A 200 -5.26 17.11 9.49
C ALA A 200 -4.98 15.63 9.21
N TYR A 201 -4.45 14.89 10.19
CA TYR A 201 -4.29 13.44 10.10
C TYR A 201 -5.66 12.74 10.01
N ALA A 202 -6.58 13.03 10.93
CA ALA A 202 -7.91 12.42 10.94
C ALA A 202 -8.72 12.71 9.65
N MET A 203 -8.58 13.91 9.07
CA MET A 203 -9.17 14.24 7.77
C MET A 203 -8.56 13.44 6.61
N ARG A 204 -7.23 13.27 6.57
CA ARG A 204 -6.56 12.49 5.52
C ARG A 204 -6.92 11.01 5.56
N GLU A 205 -7.15 10.48 6.76
CA GLU A 205 -7.61 9.11 6.97
C GLU A 205 -9.14 8.94 6.80
N GLY A 206 -9.87 10.03 6.48
CA GLY A 206 -11.32 9.98 6.21
C GLY A 206 -12.20 9.72 7.44
N LEU A 207 -11.74 10.09 8.64
CA LEU A 207 -12.44 9.82 9.90
C LEU A 207 -13.39 10.95 10.33
N ILE A 208 -13.12 12.17 9.85
CA ILE A 208 -13.86 13.41 10.17
C ILE A 208 -13.96 14.30 8.93
#